data_AF-A0A1G2HXT7-F1
#
_entry.id   AF-A0A1G2HXT7-F1
#
_cell.length_a   1.000
_cell.length_b   1.000
_cell.length_c   1.000
_cell.angle_alpha   90.00
_cell.angle_beta   90.00
_cell.angle_gamma   90.00
#
_symmetry.space_group_name_H-M   'P 1'
#
loop_
_entity.id
_entity.type
_entity.pdbx_description
1 polymer ?
#
loop_
_entity_poly.entity_id
_entity_poly.type
_entity_poly.pdbx_seq_one_letter_code
_entity_poly.pdbx_strand_id
1 'polypeptide(L)'
;MNHVAILRKDWGFLEKILSGNLLSHPPTPKASDGHSKASARQRKTIESRWYKNKYRPWDAIKKEDVIYFKNSGELICIKATVKKVIQYSQLNPIRIKQILSTYGRNIGIEKNDMPKFYKILAYKKYCVLIFLKNPQKIKPFQINKKGFGAMASWIVIENVNNIKL
;
A
#
# COMPACT_ATOMS: atom_id res chain seq x y z
N MET A 1 14.33 -0.34 -11.32
CA MET A 1 13.03 -0.32 -12.03
C MET A 1 12.08 0.63 -11.32
N ASN A 2 11.00 1.05 -11.97
CA ASN A 2 9.89 1.65 -11.24
C ASN A 2 8.62 0.79 -11.32
N HIS A 3 7.74 1.03 -10.36
CA HIS A 3 6.45 0.39 -10.26
C HIS A 3 5.37 1.43 -10.02
N VAL A 4 4.16 1.12 -10.47
CA VAL A 4 2.97 1.85 -10.05
C VAL A 4 2.04 0.91 -9.31
N ALA A 5 1.84 1.20 -8.03
CA ALA A 5 0.88 0.53 -7.16
C ALA A 5 -0.45 1.30 -7.20
N ILE A 6 -1.49 0.66 -7.73
CA ILE A 6 -2.84 1.23 -7.76
C ILE A 6 -3.61 0.65 -6.58
N LEU A 7 -4.11 1.53 -5.71
CA LEU A 7 -4.76 1.20 -4.45
C LEU A 7 -6.29 1.35 -4.54
N ARG A 8 -6.97 0.61 -3.68
CA ARG A 8 -8.40 0.76 -3.42
C ARG A 8 -8.64 1.98 -2.51
N LYS A 9 -9.49 2.90 -2.96
CA LYS A 9 -9.83 4.13 -2.22
C LYS A 9 -10.45 3.83 -0.86
N ASP A 10 -11.37 2.87 -0.81
CA ASP A 10 -12.18 2.53 0.35
C ASP A 10 -11.39 1.98 1.55
N TRP A 11 -10.11 1.64 1.35
CA TRP A 11 -9.24 1.15 2.42
C TRP A 11 -8.38 2.26 3.04
N GLY A 12 -8.33 3.46 2.44
CA GLY A 12 -7.59 4.61 2.99
C GLY A 12 -6.06 4.41 3.09
N PHE A 13 -5.50 3.41 2.40
CA PHE A 13 -4.09 3.03 2.56
C PHE A 13 -3.10 4.05 2.01
N LEU A 14 -3.48 4.86 1.01
CA LEU A 14 -2.60 5.85 0.40
C LEU A 14 -2.10 6.86 1.45
N GLU A 15 -3.02 7.42 2.23
CA GLU A 15 -2.71 8.36 3.31
C GLU A 15 -1.86 7.73 4.41
N LYS A 16 -2.10 6.44 4.70
CA LYS A 16 -1.35 5.71 5.72
C LYS A 16 0.14 5.56 5.37
N ILE A 17 0.52 5.62 4.09
CA ILE A 17 1.94 5.49 3.67
C ILE A 17 2.79 6.66 4.20
N LEU A 18 2.20 7.85 4.27
CA LEU A 18 2.88 9.07 4.71
C LEU A 18 2.71 9.35 6.19
N SER A 19 1.69 8.79 6.84
CA SER A 19 1.35 9.11 8.22
C SER A 19 2.36 8.54 9.22
N GLY A 20 3.51 9.20 9.36
CA GLY A 20 4.48 8.97 10.43
C GLY A 20 5.26 10.25 10.59
N ASN A 21 4.88 10.99 11.64
CA ASN A 21 5.09 12.41 11.93
C ASN A 21 4.44 13.39 10.94
N LEU A 22 3.15 13.65 11.15
CA LEU A 22 2.54 14.94 10.87
C LEU A 22 2.22 15.59 12.22
N LEU A 23 3.21 16.25 12.83
CA LEU A 23 2.93 17.49 13.56
C LEU A 23 3.43 18.62 12.66
N SER A 24 2.50 19.10 11.85
CA SER A 24 2.37 20.51 11.50
C SER A 24 0.92 20.62 11.06
N HIS A 25 0.14 21.43 11.78
CA HIS A 25 -1.32 21.60 11.74
C HIS A 25 -2.09 20.67 12.69
N PRO A 26 -2.50 21.18 13.88
CA PRO A 26 -3.53 20.52 14.67
C PRO A 26 -4.83 20.45 13.86
N PRO A 27 -5.70 19.46 14.11
CA PRO A 27 -7.08 19.54 13.65
C PRO A 27 -7.69 20.81 14.23
N THR A 28 -8.27 21.67 13.38
CA THR A 28 -9.10 22.77 13.86
C THR A 28 -10.17 22.19 14.78
N PRO A 29 -10.26 22.65 16.04
CA PRO A 29 -11.26 22.14 16.96
C PRO A 29 -12.62 22.64 16.49
N LYS A 30 -13.50 21.71 16.08
CA LYS A 30 -14.92 21.97 16.19
C LYS A 30 -15.26 21.94 17.69
N ALA A 31 -15.94 22.98 18.13
CA ALA A 31 -16.35 23.17 19.51
C ALA A 31 -17.19 21.98 20.03
N SER A 32 -17.06 21.77 21.34
CA SER A 32 -17.83 20.87 22.21
C SER A 32 -17.87 19.39 21.79
N ASP A 33 -16.90 18.61 22.28
CA ASP A 33 -17.16 17.67 23.38
C ASP A 33 -15.90 16.87 23.72
N GLY A 34 -15.79 16.51 24.99
CA GLY A 34 -14.58 16.02 25.65
C GLY A 34 -13.94 14.77 25.02
N HIS A 35 -12.63 14.66 25.29
CA HIS A 35 -11.75 13.53 24.98
C HIS A 35 -11.11 13.50 23.58
N SER A 36 -10.38 14.56 23.22
CA SER A 36 -9.41 14.45 22.13
C SER A 36 -8.16 13.69 22.61
N LYS A 37 -8.19 12.35 22.58
CA LYS A 37 -6.93 11.59 22.51
C LYS A 37 -6.37 11.83 21.12
N ALA A 38 -5.27 12.57 21.02
CA ALA A 38 -4.49 12.68 19.79
C ALA A 38 -4.03 11.27 19.38
N SER A 39 -4.81 10.61 18.51
CA SER A 39 -4.45 9.32 17.96
C SER A 39 -3.28 9.53 17.00
N ALA A 40 -2.07 9.16 17.44
CA ALA A 40 -0.89 9.14 16.58
C ALA A 40 -1.21 8.29 15.34
N ARG A 41 -1.48 8.95 14.20
CA ARG A 41 -1.79 8.27 12.94
C ARG A 41 -0.56 7.45 12.55
N GLN A 42 -0.73 6.13 12.51
CA GLN A 42 0.36 5.18 12.31
C GLN A 42 0.76 5.05 10.84
N ARG A 43 2.06 4.86 10.60
CA ARG A 43 2.62 4.72 9.25
C ARG A 43 2.51 3.29 8.74
N LYS A 44 1.84 3.13 7.60
CA LYS A 44 1.96 1.96 6.74
C LYS A 44 3.38 1.93 6.18
N THR A 45 4.11 0.89 6.57
CA THR A 45 5.51 0.65 6.19
C THR A 45 5.66 -0.56 5.28
N ILE A 46 4.58 -1.30 5.05
CA ILE A 46 4.55 -2.45 4.14
C ILE A 46 3.39 -2.27 3.17
N GLU A 47 3.66 -2.34 1.88
CA GLU A 47 2.64 -2.59 0.87
C GLU A 47 2.46 -4.11 0.69
N SER A 48 1.25 -4.60 0.91
CA SER A 48 0.94 -6.02 0.77
C SER A 48 0.05 -6.28 -0.44
N ARG A 49 0.36 -7.33 -1.21
CA ARG A 49 -0.49 -7.77 -2.31
C ARG A 49 -0.84 -9.24 -2.15
N TRP A 50 -2.12 -9.56 -2.28
CA TRP A 50 -2.67 -10.88 -1.97
C TRP A 50 -3.45 -11.42 -3.16
N TYR A 51 -3.14 -12.63 -3.60
CA TYR A 51 -3.65 -13.15 -4.87
C TYR A 51 -4.08 -14.62 -4.80
N LYS A 52 -5.03 -15.00 -5.66
CA LYS A 52 -5.37 -16.41 -5.95
C LYS A 52 -4.38 -17.04 -6.94
N ASN A 53 -3.92 -16.27 -7.92
CA ASN A 53 -2.91 -16.63 -8.93
C ASN A 53 -1.72 -15.67 -8.83
N LYS A 54 -0.56 -16.02 -9.38
CA LYS A 54 0.58 -15.09 -9.40
C LYS A 54 0.30 -13.93 -10.37
N TYR A 55 0.40 -12.71 -9.87
CA TYR A 55 0.33 -11.49 -10.66
C TYR A 55 1.52 -10.60 -10.29
N ARG A 56 1.88 -9.66 -11.17
CA ARG A 56 2.80 -8.57 -10.81
C ARG A 56 2.30 -7.91 -9.51
N PRO A 57 3.17 -7.71 -8.50
CA PRO A 57 4.63 -7.67 -8.58
C PRO A 57 5.39 -8.98 -8.30
N TRP A 58 4.74 -10.14 -8.26
CA TRP A 58 5.44 -11.42 -8.03
C TRP A 58 6.66 -11.57 -8.97
N ASP A 59 7.82 -11.84 -8.37
CA ASP A 59 9.17 -11.94 -8.98
C ASP A 59 9.66 -10.75 -9.82
N ALA A 60 8.89 -9.65 -9.87
CA ALA A 60 9.20 -8.48 -10.68
C ALA A 60 9.72 -7.29 -9.88
N ILE A 61 9.57 -7.30 -8.55
CA ILE A 61 9.99 -6.22 -7.65
C ILE A 61 11.17 -6.64 -6.80
N LYS A 62 12.17 -5.77 -6.68
CA LYS A 62 13.38 -6.00 -5.89
C LYS A 62 13.73 -4.83 -4.98
N LYS A 63 14.67 -5.06 -4.08
CA LYS A 63 15.28 -4.03 -3.22
C LYS A 63 15.80 -2.88 -4.10
N GLU A 64 15.66 -1.65 -3.59
CA GLU A 64 16.00 -0.38 -4.24
C GLU A 64 15.11 0.05 -5.43
N ASP A 65 14.14 -0.76 -5.86
CA ASP A 65 13.14 -0.26 -6.82
C ASP A 65 12.29 0.87 -6.21
N VAL A 66 11.73 1.71 -7.08
CA VAL A 66 10.85 2.82 -6.68
C VAL A 66 9.40 2.48 -6.99
N ILE A 67 8.52 2.64 -6.00
CA ILE A 67 7.07 2.49 -6.19
C ILE A 67 6.42 3.86 -6.13
N TYR A 68 5.64 4.15 -7.16
CA TYR A 68 4.71 5.27 -7.22
C TYR A 68 3.31 4.78 -6.85
N PHE A 69 2.60 5.54 -6.02
CA PHE A 69 1.29 5.18 -5.52
C PHE A 69 0.22 6.17 -5.99
N LYS A 70 -0.94 5.60 -6.34
CA LYS A 70 -2.20 6.30 -6.57
C LYS A 70 -3.36 5.45 -6.06
N ASN A 71 -4.49 6.05 -5.74
CA ASN A 71 -5.73 5.30 -5.74
C ASN A 71 -6.24 5.11 -7.18
N SER A 72 -7.09 4.11 -7.39
CA SER A 72 -7.79 3.94 -8.68
C SER A 72 -8.50 5.23 -9.09
N GLY A 73 -8.38 5.64 -10.35
CA GLY A 73 -8.99 6.90 -10.84
C GLY A 73 -8.31 8.21 -10.41
N GLU A 74 -7.24 8.18 -9.59
CA GLU A 74 -6.55 9.39 -9.11
C GLU A 74 -5.16 9.58 -9.71
N LEU A 75 -4.54 10.72 -9.43
CA LEU A 75 -3.16 11.01 -9.82
C LEU A 75 -2.16 10.22 -8.98
N ILE A 76 -0.96 10.01 -9.51
CA ILE A 76 0.20 9.57 -8.74
C ILE A 76 0.63 10.73 -7.86
N CYS A 77 0.74 10.53 -6.55
CA CYS A 77 1.07 11.61 -5.60
C CYS A 77 2.09 11.21 -4.52
N ILE A 78 2.45 9.93 -4.42
CA ILE A 78 3.41 9.42 -3.45
C ILE A 78 4.42 8.53 -4.17
N LYS A 79 5.68 8.59 -3.76
CA LYS A 79 6.66 7.55 -4.08
C LYS A 79 7.37 7.04 -2.83
N ALA A 80 7.84 5.80 -2.87
CA ALA A 80 8.70 5.20 -1.84
C ALA A 80 9.71 4.24 -2.47
N THR A 81 10.78 3.95 -1.76
CA THR A 81 11.80 2.97 -2.19
C THR A 81 11.56 1.63 -1.51
N VAL A 82 11.78 0.53 -2.24
CA VAL A 82 11.68 -0.83 -1.69
C VAL A 82 12.89 -1.11 -0.79
N LYS A 83 12.64 -1.34 0.49
CA LYS A 83 13.64 -1.75 1.49
C LYS A 83 13.95 -3.24 1.42
N LYS A 84 12.92 -4.07 1.31
CA LYS A 84 13.01 -5.54 1.17
C LYS A 84 11.69 -6.09 0.66
N VAL A 85 11.73 -7.30 0.09
CA VAL A 85 10.56 -8.02 -0.41
C VAL A 85 10.54 -9.40 0.23
N ILE A 86 9.37 -9.82 0.71
CA ILE A 86 9.11 -11.19 1.15
C ILE A 86 7.93 -11.70 0.35
N GLN A 87 8.02 -12.93 -0.15
CA GLN A 87 6.94 -13.58 -0.87
C GLN A 87 6.56 -14.89 -0.18
N TYR A 88 5.26 -15.13 -0.09
CA TYR A 88 4.70 -16.37 0.41
C TYR A 88 3.86 -17.01 -0.70
N SER A 89 4.09 -18.30 -0.94
CA SER A 89 3.27 -19.16 -1.79
C SER A 89 2.53 -20.19 -0.94
N GLN A 90 1.55 -20.88 -1.54
CA GLN A 90 0.80 -21.97 -0.90
C GLN A 90 0.16 -21.57 0.44
N LEU A 91 -0.36 -20.34 0.51
CA LEU A 91 -1.00 -19.84 1.71
C LEU A 91 -2.24 -20.66 2.07
N ASN A 92 -2.38 -20.88 3.37
CA ASN A 92 -3.57 -21.45 4.00
C ASN A 92 -4.07 -20.48 5.10
N PRO A 93 -5.27 -20.68 5.65
CA PRO A 93 -5.84 -19.78 6.65
C PRO A 93 -4.95 -19.56 7.88
N ILE A 94 -4.23 -20.60 8.34
CA ILE A 94 -3.30 -20.51 9.47
C ILE A 94 -2.13 -19.58 9.14
N ARG A 95 -1.49 -19.77 7.98
CA ARG A 95 -0.39 -18.91 7.49
C ARG A 95 -0.85 -17.47 7.30
N ILE A 96 -2.06 -17.24 6.78
CA ILE A 96 -2.64 -15.91 6.61
C ILE A 96 -2.83 -15.23 7.97
N LYS A 97 -3.37 -15.94 8.95
CA LYS A 97 -3.52 -15.43 10.33
C LYS A 97 -2.16 -15.05 10.93
N GLN A 98 -1.13 -15.88 10.74
CA GLN A 98 0.24 -15.58 11.19
C GLN A 98 0.81 -14.32 10.53
N ILE A 99 0.68 -14.19 9.21
CA ILE A 99 1.15 -13.01 8.46
C ILE A 99 0.42 -11.75 8.92
N LEU A 100 -0.91 -11.80 9.11
CA LEU A 100 -1.69 -10.67 9.59
C LEU A 100 -1.36 -10.31 11.04
N SER A 101 -1.13 -11.30 11.91
CA SER A 101 -0.69 -11.06 13.28
C SER A 101 0.69 -10.40 13.33
N THR A 102 1.59 -10.80 12.44
CA THR A 102 2.98 -10.30 12.40
C THR A 102 3.08 -8.93 11.74
N TYR A 103 2.37 -8.71 10.64
CA TYR A 103 2.57 -7.56 9.75
C TYR A 103 1.33 -6.69 9.56
N GLY A 104 0.14 -7.09 10.01
CA GLY A 104 -1.12 -6.40 9.72
C GLY A 104 -1.08 -4.91 10.08
N ARG A 105 -0.48 -4.59 11.24
CA ARG A 105 -0.28 -3.21 11.69
C ARG A 105 0.60 -2.41 10.71
N ASN A 106 1.72 -2.97 10.26
CA ASN A 106 2.62 -2.34 9.28
C ASN A 106 2.03 -2.25 7.87
N ILE A 107 1.07 -3.13 7.55
CA ILE A 107 0.28 -3.10 6.30
C ILE A 107 -0.77 -1.98 6.33
N GLY A 108 -1.08 -1.42 7.52
CA GLY A 108 -2.07 -0.37 7.70
C GLY A 108 -3.47 -0.89 8.06
N ILE A 109 -3.58 -2.17 8.44
CA ILE A 109 -4.79 -2.78 8.96
C ILE A 109 -4.86 -2.53 10.46
N GLU A 110 -5.93 -1.91 10.91
CA GLU A 110 -6.16 -1.64 12.33
C GLU A 110 -6.67 -2.90 13.04
N LYS A 111 -6.46 -2.97 14.36
CA LYS A 111 -6.83 -4.14 15.16
C LYS A 111 -8.31 -4.49 14.99
N ASN A 112 -9.17 -3.47 14.95
CA ASN A 112 -10.62 -3.63 14.81
C ASN A 112 -11.03 -4.11 13.40
N ASP A 113 -10.23 -3.79 12.38
CA ASP A 113 -10.46 -4.25 10.99
C ASP A 113 -9.89 -5.65 10.71
N MET A 114 -9.07 -6.18 11.62
CA MET A 114 -8.36 -7.46 11.41
C MET A 114 -9.31 -8.62 11.07
N PRO A 115 -10.46 -8.82 11.75
CA PRO A 115 -11.41 -9.89 11.40
C PRO A 115 -11.96 -9.74 9.98
N LYS A 116 -12.24 -8.51 9.54
CA LYS A 116 -12.74 -8.19 8.20
C LYS A 116 -11.69 -8.54 7.14
N PHE A 117 -10.44 -8.10 7.33
CA PHE A 117 -9.36 -8.40 6.39
C PHE A 117 -9.04 -9.89 6.36
N TYR A 118 -9.04 -10.59 7.50
CA TYR A 118 -8.85 -12.03 7.52
C TYR A 118 -9.87 -12.76 6.64
N LYS A 119 -11.16 -12.43 6.75
CA LYS A 119 -12.21 -13.01 5.88
C LYS A 119 -11.96 -12.75 4.39
N ILE A 120 -11.54 -11.53 4.03
CA ILE A 120 -11.23 -11.16 2.63
C ILE A 120 -10.01 -11.90 2.09
N LEU A 121 -9.04 -12.21 2.96
CA LEU A 121 -7.74 -12.75 2.57
C LEU A 121 -7.64 -14.28 2.72
N ALA A 122 -8.53 -14.92 3.49
CA ALA A 122 -8.47 -16.33 3.89
C ALA A 122 -8.31 -17.34 2.73
N TYR A 123 -8.74 -16.97 1.52
CA TYR A 123 -8.71 -17.83 0.33
C TYR A 123 -7.56 -17.50 -0.65
N LYS A 124 -6.69 -16.55 -0.32
CA LYS A 124 -5.57 -16.14 -1.18
C LYS A 124 -4.46 -17.18 -1.06
N LYS A 125 -3.82 -17.53 -2.17
CA LYS A 125 -2.74 -18.53 -2.26
C LYS A 125 -1.34 -17.91 -2.23
N TYR A 126 -1.25 -16.62 -2.56
CA TYR A 126 0.01 -15.89 -2.68
C TYR A 126 -0.05 -14.56 -1.94
N CYS A 127 1.05 -14.16 -1.32
CA CYS A 127 1.24 -12.84 -0.73
C CYS A 127 2.62 -12.29 -1.08
N VAL A 128 2.67 -11.02 -1.44
CA VAL A 128 3.91 -10.25 -1.54
C VAL A 128 3.87 -9.16 -0.47
N LEU A 129 4.85 -9.14 0.42
CA LEU A 129 5.08 -8.08 1.39
C LEU A 129 6.26 -7.23 0.94
N ILE A 130 5.98 -5.97 0.65
CA ILE A 130 6.96 -5.01 0.15
C ILE A 130 7.20 -3.97 1.23
N PHE A 131 8.37 -4.03 1.84
CA PHE A 131 8.75 -3.10 2.89
C PHE A 131 9.22 -1.80 2.25
N LEU A 132 8.69 -0.69 2.73
CA LEU A 132 8.91 0.65 2.17
C LEU A 132 9.91 1.43 3.03
N LYS A 133 10.77 2.21 2.39
CA LYS A 133 11.60 3.26 3.01
C LYS A 133 11.45 4.56 2.23
N ASN A 134 11.74 5.68 2.89
CA ASN A 134 11.73 7.02 2.30
C ASN A 134 10.46 7.39 1.49
N PRO A 135 9.24 7.07 1.97
CA PRO A 135 8.04 7.56 1.31
C PRO A 135 7.99 9.09 1.38
N GLN A 136 7.59 9.69 0.27
CA GLN A 136 7.54 11.13 0.10
C GLN A 136 6.36 11.53 -0.78
N LYS A 137 5.77 12.68 -0.47
CA LYS A 137 4.86 13.36 -1.39
C LYS A 137 5.65 13.84 -2.60
N ILE A 138 5.02 13.80 -3.76
CA ILE A 138 5.56 14.30 -5.02
C ILE A 138 4.51 15.15 -5.72
N LYS A 139 4.96 16.03 -6.63
CA LYS A 139 4.03 16.78 -7.49
C LYS A 139 3.11 15.79 -8.21
N PRO A 140 1.78 15.89 -8.04
CA PRO A 140 0.88 14.93 -8.64
C PRO A 140 0.98 14.88 -10.16
N PHE A 141 0.87 13.70 -10.75
CA PHE A 141 0.85 13.55 -12.21
C PHE A 141 -0.01 12.38 -12.67
N GLN A 142 -0.45 12.46 -13.93
CA GLN A 142 -1.24 11.43 -14.58
C GLN A 142 -0.34 10.45 -15.34
N ILE A 143 -0.81 9.23 -15.53
CA ILE A 143 -0.13 8.22 -16.34
C ILE A 143 -1.03 7.68 -17.43
N ASN A 144 -0.44 7.33 -18.57
CA ASN A 144 -1.05 6.52 -19.60
C ASN A 144 -1.00 5.04 -19.21
N LYS A 145 -2.17 4.41 -19.09
CA LYS A 145 -2.30 2.97 -18.75
C LYS A 145 -2.53 2.07 -19.98
N LYS A 146 -2.55 2.62 -21.20
CA LYS A 146 -2.74 1.82 -22.43
C LYS A 146 -1.65 0.75 -22.52
N GLY A 147 -2.03 -0.48 -22.86
CA GLY A 147 -1.12 -1.61 -23.00
C GLY A 147 -0.84 -2.42 -21.71
N PHE A 148 -1.29 -1.96 -20.53
CA PHE A 148 -1.09 -2.70 -19.27
C PHE A 148 -2.28 -3.58 -18.87
N GLY A 149 -3.40 -3.51 -19.59
CA GLY A 149 -4.66 -4.19 -19.29
C GLY A 149 -5.62 -3.34 -18.44
N ALA A 150 -6.91 -3.42 -18.76
CA ALA A 150 -7.96 -2.53 -18.21
C ALA A 150 -8.02 -2.50 -16.67
N MET A 151 -7.64 -3.60 -16.00
CA MET A 151 -7.72 -3.77 -14.56
C MET A 151 -6.37 -3.98 -13.87
N ALA A 152 -5.25 -3.61 -14.51
CA ALA A 152 -3.95 -3.72 -13.87
C ALA A 152 -3.92 -2.89 -12.57
N SER A 153 -3.76 -3.59 -11.44
CA SER A 153 -3.57 -2.99 -10.11
C SER A 153 -2.10 -2.75 -9.78
N TRP A 154 -1.20 -3.23 -10.64
CA TRP A 154 0.24 -3.08 -10.55
C TRP A 154 0.86 -2.93 -11.95
N ILE A 155 1.72 -1.93 -12.13
CA ILE A 155 2.45 -1.71 -13.38
C ILE A 155 3.95 -1.81 -13.07
N VAL A 156 4.70 -2.42 -13.98
CA VAL A 156 6.17 -2.52 -13.94
C VAL A 156 6.68 -1.85 -15.19
N ILE A 157 7.54 -0.85 -15.03
CA ILE A 157 8.16 -0.11 -16.12
C ILE A 157 9.61 0.23 -15.75
N GLU A 158 10.45 0.49 -16.73
CA GLU A 158 11.85 0.87 -16.48
C GLU A 158 11.92 2.24 -15.80
N ASN A 159 11.22 3.22 -16.39
CA ASN A 159 11.12 4.59 -15.92
C ASN A 159 9.67 5.09 -15.99
N VAL A 160 9.19 5.69 -14.90
CA VAL A 160 7.81 6.21 -14.82
C VAL A 160 7.54 7.33 -15.83
N ASN A 161 8.58 8.05 -16.25
CA ASN A 161 8.46 9.13 -17.24
C ASN A 161 7.98 8.62 -18.60
N ASN A 162 8.23 7.35 -18.94
CA ASN A 162 7.82 6.75 -20.21
C ASN A 162 6.29 6.61 -20.33
N ILE A 163 5.57 6.69 -19.21
CA ILE A 163 4.11 6.59 -19.16
C ILE A 163 3.47 7.82 -18.52
N LYS A 164 4.26 8.83 -18.15
CA LYS A 164 3.75 10.06 -17.56
C LYS A 164 3.12 10.92 -18.66
N LEU A 165 1.95 11.51 -18.35
CA LEU A 165 1.32 12.53 -19.17
C LEU A 165 1.68 13.93 -18.66
#